data_AF-A0A8T4ST84-F1
#
_entry.id   AF-A0A8T4ST84-F1
#
_cell.length_a   1.000
_cell.length_b   1.000
_cell.length_c   1.000
_cell.angle_alpha   90.00
_cell.angle_beta   90.00
_cell.angle_gamma   90.00
#
_symmetry.space_group_name_H-M   'P 1'
#
loop_
_entity.id
_entity.type
_entity.pdbx_description
1 polymer ?
#
loop_
_entity_poly.entity_id
_entity_poly.type
_entity_poly.pdbx_seq_one_letter_code
_entity_poly.pdbx_strand_id
1 'polypeptide(L)'
;MDNVHSNKYMVSKKKRKQYLRDINADPKVLERLKAPKKQQPLQVEYTVYKPNAFGKVANTFVGSSAQTIEHLFPAFAKNITHQLRMASVKVLSQTYLNMMVFALLITFLIGSIGTVLAARLVQATLSTTILFAALIGIGLTVVCGVIFAVYPATVVSKRSHQIKNDLPFAIIHMSTIAGSGAEPMAMFKLLLNANEYKGLDSDVKRIVNYVNLFGYDLSTALKTVASTTPSKQWKDVLTGITTTIESGGSLKSYLRSMADDTMNAYRLERKKYIETLATYSDIYTAVLIAAPLLFIVTLAIINILGGTIGGFSVNTLAKAGTYIVIPFLNVAFILFLNIINPDK
;
A
#
# COMPACT_ATOMS: atom_id res chain seq x y z
N MET A 1 12.58 59.42 2.06
CA MET A 1 13.51 59.46 0.92
C MET A 1 13.16 58.32 -0.01
N ASP A 2 12.95 58.70 -1.27
CA ASP A 2 12.97 57.94 -2.52
C ASP A 2 11.99 56.79 -2.76
N ASN A 3 10.97 57.10 -3.57
CA ASN A 3 10.50 56.16 -4.59
C ASN A 3 9.95 56.93 -5.81
N VAL A 4 10.86 57.61 -6.52
CA VAL A 4 10.59 58.36 -7.77
C VAL A 4 11.16 57.59 -8.98
N HIS A 5 11.06 56.26 -9.05
CA HIS A 5 11.45 55.54 -10.27
C HIS A 5 10.62 54.27 -10.52
N SER A 6 9.34 54.42 -10.88
CA SER A 6 8.63 53.32 -11.60
C SER A 6 7.63 53.77 -12.66
N ASN A 7 7.42 55.07 -12.86
CA ASN A 7 6.31 55.57 -13.68
C ASN A 7 6.64 55.76 -15.18
N LYS A 8 7.68 55.11 -15.73
CA LYS A 8 8.13 55.36 -17.12
C LYS A 8 7.61 54.35 -18.16
N TYR A 9 6.90 53.29 -17.76
CA TYR A 9 6.38 52.27 -18.69
C TYR A 9 4.90 51.95 -18.55
N MET A 10 4.10 52.83 -17.92
CA MET A 10 2.65 52.66 -17.94
C MET A 10 2.08 53.13 -19.28
N VAL A 11 1.66 52.16 -20.10
CA VAL A 11 0.87 52.41 -21.31
C VAL A 11 -0.34 53.28 -20.93
N SER A 12 -0.41 54.49 -21.50
CA SER A 12 -1.51 55.43 -21.28
C SER A 12 -2.87 54.74 -21.45
N LYS A 13 -3.84 55.06 -20.58
CA LYS A 13 -5.20 54.48 -20.58
C LYS A 13 -5.85 54.53 -21.97
N LYS A 14 -5.50 55.53 -22.79
CA LYS A 14 -5.97 55.69 -24.17
C LYS A 14 -5.38 54.64 -25.13
N LYS A 15 -4.06 54.40 -25.08
CA LYS A 15 -3.37 53.37 -25.89
C LYS A 15 -3.83 51.96 -25.50
N ARG A 16 -4.00 51.69 -24.20
CA ARG A 16 -4.52 50.39 -23.71
C ARG A 16 -5.91 50.07 -24.26
N LYS A 17 -6.79 51.07 -24.34
CA LYS A 17 -8.15 50.92 -24.88
C LYS A 17 -8.15 50.69 -26.39
N GLN A 18 -7.13 51.19 -27.10
CA GLN A 18 -6.93 50.96 -28.52
C GLN A 18 -6.42 49.54 -28.80
N TYR A 19 -5.38 49.08 -28.09
CA TYR A 19 -4.90 47.68 -28.19
C TYR A 19 -5.98 46.65 -27.85
N LEU A 20 -6.87 46.94 -26.89
CA LEU A 20 -7.97 46.04 -26.54
C LEU A 20 -9.07 45.97 -27.60
N ARG A 21 -9.22 47.01 -28.43
CA ARG A 21 -10.13 46.98 -29.60
C ARG A 21 -9.50 46.21 -30.76
N ASP A 22 -8.21 46.39 -30.99
CA ASP A 22 -7.48 45.75 -32.10
C ASP A 22 -7.40 44.21 -31.94
N ILE A 23 -7.46 43.70 -30.71
CA ILE A 23 -7.39 42.25 -30.41
C ILE A 23 -8.79 41.60 -30.43
N ASN A 24 -9.87 42.36 -30.65
CA ASN A 24 -11.27 41.88 -30.59
C ASN A 24 -11.56 41.00 -29.35
N ALA A 25 -10.94 41.37 -28.22
CA ALA A 25 -11.00 40.56 -27.00
C ALA A 25 -12.39 40.69 -26.37
N ASP A 26 -13.11 39.58 -26.26
CA ASP A 26 -14.45 39.51 -25.68
C ASP A 26 -14.42 40.09 -24.24
N PRO A 27 -15.23 41.13 -23.93
CA PRO A 27 -15.23 41.78 -22.62
C PRO A 27 -15.47 40.81 -21.46
N LYS A 28 -16.18 39.68 -21.69
CA LYS A 28 -16.39 38.64 -20.67
C LYS A 28 -15.11 37.89 -20.29
N VAL A 29 -14.18 37.71 -21.22
CA VAL A 29 -12.91 37.02 -20.95
C VAL A 29 -11.97 37.92 -20.14
N LEU A 30 -11.96 39.22 -20.43
CA LEU A 30 -11.18 40.22 -19.68
C LEU A 30 -11.65 40.37 -18.23
N GLU A 31 -12.95 40.20 -17.97
CA GLU A 31 -13.50 40.21 -16.62
C GLU A 31 -13.11 38.95 -15.83
N ARG A 32 -13.05 37.78 -16.49
CA ARG A 32 -12.53 36.53 -15.90
C ARG A 32 -11.04 36.58 -15.58
N LEU A 33 -10.25 37.36 -16.31
CA LEU A 33 -8.82 37.59 -16.03
C LEU A 33 -8.58 38.61 -14.91
N LYS A 34 -9.49 39.58 -14.73
CA LYS A 34 -9.43 40.57 -13.64
C LYS A 34 -9.98 40.05 -12.32
N ALA A 35 -10.92 39.11 -12.36
CA ALA A 35 -11.38 38.44 -11.16
C ALA A 35 -10.17 37.72 -10.52
N PRO A 36 -9.80 38.00 -9.27
CA PRO A 36 -8.82 37.17 -8.59
C PRO A 36 -9.35 35.74 -8.67
N LYS A 37 -8.58 34.81 -9.25
CA LYS A 37 -8.88 33.39 -9.11
C LYS A 37 -9.01 33.17 -7.60
N LYS A 38 -10.24 33.02 -7.11
CA LYS A 38 -10.49 32.51 -5.77
C LYS A 38 -9.81 31.15 -5.77
N GLN A 39 -8.59 31.09 -5.27
CA GLN A 39 -8.03 29.85 -4.77
C GLN A 39 -9.08 29.40 -3.76
N GLN A 40 -9.84 28.37 -4.11
CA GLN A 40 -10.70 27.73 -3.14
C GLN A 40 -9.77 27.42 -1.97
N PRO A 41 -10.02 27.95 -0.77
CA PRO A 41 -9.23 27.54 0.37
C PRO A 41 -9.28 26.01 0.36
N LEU A 42 -8.12 25.35 0.42
CA LEU A 42 -8.03 23.91 0.63
C LEU A 42 -9.04 23.61 1.73
N GLN A 43 -10.19 23.02 1.38
CA GLN A 43 -11.16 22.60 2.37
C GLN A 43 -10.50 21.42 3.05
N VAL A 44 -9.73 21.71 4.10
CA VAL A 44 -9.06 20.70 4.90
C VAL A 44 -10.18 20.01 5.66
N GLU A 45 -10.68 18.92 5.10
CA GLU A 45 -11.52 17.99 5.83
C GLU A 45 -10.68 17.45 6.99
N TYR A 46 -10.78 18.09 8.15
CA TYR A 46 -10.15 17.66 9.37
C TYR A 46 -10.80 16.34 9.76
N THR A 47 -10.18 15.21 9.41
CA THR A 47 -10.65 13.91 9.87
C THR A 47 -10.28 13.77 11.34
N VAL A 48 -11.07 14.39 12.23
CA VAL A 48 -11.03 14.08 13.67
C VAL A 48 -11.21 12.58 13.80
N TYR A 49 -10.31 11.92 14.55
CA TYR A 49 -10.41 10.49 14.83
C TYR A 49 -11.80 10.17 15.36
N LYS A 50 -12.60 9.47 14.55
CA LYS A 50 -13.87 8.90 14.99
C LYS A 50 -13.55 7.50 15.52
N PRO A 51 -13.67 7.24 16.83
CA PRO A 51 -13.39 5.93 17.37
C PRO A 51 -14.33 4.91 16.74
N ASN A 52 -13.76 3.79 16.27
CA ASN A 52 -14.56 2.67 15.78
C ASN A 52 -15.45 2.15 16.92
N ALA A 53 -16.68 1.72 16.63
CA ALA A 53 -17.65 1.27 17.65
C ALA A 53 -17.06 0.17 18.55
N PHE A 54 -16.34 -0.78 17.93
CA PHE A 54 -15.59 -1.83 18.62
C PHE A 54 -14.49 -1.29 19.54
N GLY A 55 -13.77 -0.25 19.10
CA GLY A 55 -12.72 0.39 19.89
C GLY A 55 -13.26 1.08 21.12
N LYS A 56 -14.43 1.70 21.02
CA LYS A 56 -15.11 2.32 22.15
C LYS A 56 -15.45 1.28 23.22
N VAL A 57 -16.07 0.17 22.80
CA VAL A 57 -16.44 -0.94 23.69
C VAL A 57 -15.18 -1.53 24.34
N ALA A 58 -14.16 -1.86 23.54
CA ALA A 58 -12.92 -2.42 24.04
C ALA A 58 -12.25 -1.50 25.08
N ASN A 59 -12.22 -0.18 24.83
CA ASN A 59 -11.62 0.77 25.75
C ASN A 59 -12.40 0.92 27.07
N THR A 60 -13.72 0.74 27.04
CA THR A 60 -14.55 0.76 28.25
C THR A 60 -14.37 -0.49 29.10
N PHE A 61 -14.32 -1.69 28.50
CA PHE A 61 -14.21 -2.95 29.23
C PHE A 61 -12.77 -3.31 29.64
N VAL A 62 -11.79 -2.93 28.81
CA VAL A 62 -10.41 -3.43 28.89
C VAL A 62 -9.41 -2.27 28.93
N GLY A 63 -9.86 -1.07 29.29
CA GLY A 63 -9.07 0.17 29.25
C GLY A 63 -7.72 0.11 29.98
N SER A 64 -7.67 -0.59 31.12
CA SER A 64 -6.47 -0.71 31.95
C SER A 64 -5.45 -1.72 31.42
N SER A 65 -5.84 -2.66 30.55
CA SER A 65 -4.97 -3.76 30.14
C SER A 65 -3.88 -3.34 29.16
N ALA A 66 -4.07 -2.29 28.36
CA ALA A 66 -3.00 -1.75 27.52
C ALA A 66 -1.79 -1.31 28.35
N GLN A 67 -2.01 -0.64 29.49
CA GLN A 67 -0.93 -0.23 30.39
C GLN A 67 -0.20 -1.44 30.96
N THR A 68 -0.93 -2.49 31.34
CA THR A 68 -0.35 -3.74 31.81
C THR A 68 0.52 -4.40 30.73
N ILE A 69 0.08 -4.42 29.47
CA ILE A 69 0.87 -4.96 28.35
C ILE A 69 2.11 -4.12 28.08
N GLU A 70 2.01 -2.79 28.14
CA GLU A 70 3.15 -1.89 27.98
C GLU A 70 4.24 -2.15 29.02
N HIS A 71 3.86 -2.44 30.27
CA HIS A 71 4.80 -2.78 31.33
C HIS A 71 5.35 -4.21 31.24
N LEU A 72 4.51 -5.20 30.91
CA LEU A 72 4.90 -6.61 30.85
C LEU A 72 5.71 -6.96 29.60
N PHE A 73 5.36 -6.37 28.45
CA PHE A 73 5.98 -6.65 27.15
C PHE A 73 6.32 -5.35 26.40
N PRO A 74 7.27 -4.56 26.91
CA PRO A 74 7.57 -3.23 26.37
C PRO A 74 8.05 -3.27 24.91
N ALA A 75 8.84 -4.29 24.54
CA ALA A 75 9.32 -4.47 23.18
C ALA A 75 8.17 -4.73 22.18
N PHE A 76 7.18 -5.55 22.57
CA PHE A 76 6.01 -5.83 21.75
C PHE A 76 5.14 -4.59 21.56
N ALA A 77 4.79 -3.90 22.65
CA ALA A 77 3.96 -2.70 22.59
C ALA A 77 4.63 -1.58 21.76
N LYS A 78 5.95 -1.41 21.90
CA LYS A 78 6.73 -0.46 21.09
C LYS A 78 6.73 -0.84 19.61
N ASN A 79 6.89 -2.13 19.28
CA ASN A 79 6.84 -2.61 17.91
C ASN A 79 5.47 -2.38 17.27
N ILE A 80 4.38 -2.73 17.96
CA ILE A 80 3.01 -2.47 17.48
C ILE A 80 2.78 -0.97 17.28
N THR A 81 3.20 -0.13 18.22
CA THR A 81 3.10 1.34 18.08
C THR A 81 3.84 1.85 16.86
N HIS A 82 5.06 1.36 16.64
CA HIS A 82 5.87 1.73 15.49
C HIS A 82 5.22 1.28 14.18
N GLN A 83 4.73 0.04 14.12
CA GLN A 83 4.03 -0.50 12.94
C GLN A 83 2.72 0.23 12.66
N LEU A 84 1.92 0.57 13.67
CA LEU A 84 0.68 1.35 13.49
C LEU A 84 0.95 2.75 12.93
N ARG A 85 2.01 3.41 13.41
CA ARG A 85 2.46 4.69 12.84
C ARG A 85 2.88 4.53 11.39
N MET A 86 3.65 3.48 11.08
CA MET A 86 4.06 3.14 9.72
C MET A 86 2.91 2.68 8.82
N ALA A 87 1.84 2.14 9.37
CA ALA A 87 0.66 1.71 8.63
C ALA A 87 -0.29 2.88 8.32
N SER A 88 -0.03 4.07 8.88
CA SER A 88 -0.93 5.24 8.87
C SER A 88 -2.37 4.92 9.29
N VAL A 89 -2.54 3.88 10.12
CA VAL A 89 -3.84 3.47 10.66
C VAL A 89 -4.31 4.52 11.65
N LYS A 90 -5.51 5.05 11.44
CA LYS A 90 -6.13 6.08 12.29
C LYS A 90 -6.66 5.45 13.58
N VAL A 91 -5.82 4.78 14.37
CA VAL A 91 -6.17 4.20 15.67
C VAL A 91 -5.02 4.48 16.64
N LEU A 92 -5.36 4.88 17.87
CA LEU A 92 -4.37 5.10 18.91
C LEU A 92 -3.77 3.76 19.36
N SER A 93 -2.45 3.68 19.56
CA SER A 93 -1.77 2.43 19.95
C SER A 93 -2.40 1.74 21.16
N GLN A 94 -2.75 2.52 22.19
CA GLN A 94 -3.40 2.01 23.40
C GLN A 94 -4.77 1.41 23.09
N THR A 95 -5.56 2.08 22.24
CA THR A 95 -6.87 1.55 21.81
C THR A 95 -6.71 0.25 21.01
N TYR A 96 -5.67 0.13 20.17
CA TYR A 96 -5.40 -1.11 19.44
C TYR A 96 -5.04 -2.27 20.36
N LEU A 97 -4.21 -2.05 21.38
CA LEU A 97 -3.89 -3.07 22.38
C LEU A 97 -5.15 -3.47 23.17
N ASN A 98 -6.00 -2.52 23.53
CA ASN A 98 -7.29 -2.82 24.19
C ASN A 98 -8.23 -3.62 23.29
N MET A 99 -8.30 -3.28 22.00
CA MET A 99 -9.05 -4.06 21.00
C MET A 99 -8.53 -5.50 20.91
N MET A 100 -7.20 -5.69 20.90
CA MET A 100 -6.58 -7.01 20.86
C MET A 100 -6.99 -7.84 22.07
N VAL A 101 -6.80 -7.34 23.29
CA VAL A 101 -7.16 -8.09 24.51
C VAL A 101 -8.66 -8.39 24.56
N PHE A 102 -9.50 -7.41 24.19
CA PHE A 102 -10.94 -7.61 24.14
C PHE A 102 -11.34 -8.71 23.14
N ALA A 103 -10.72 -8.74 21.96
CA ALA A 103 -10.94 -9.79 20.96
C ALA A 103 -10.47 -11.17 21.45
N LEU A 104 -9.35 -11.23 22.19
CA LEU A 104 -8.87 -12.47 22.80
C LEU A 104 -9.87 -13.02 23.83
N LEU A 105 -10.41 -12.16 24.70
CA LEU A 105 -11.42 -12.54 25.69
C LEU A 105 -12.71 -13.05 25.01
N ILE A 106 -13.18 -12.34 24.00
CA ILE A 106 -14.37 -12.77 23.24
C ILE A 106 -14.14 -14.11 22.55
N THR A 107 -12.98 -14.29 21.90
CA THR A 107 -12.66 -15.52 21.17
C THR A 107 -12.54 -16.71 22.13
N PHE A 108 -11.94 -16.50 23.31
CA PHE A 108 -11.89 -17.51 24.36
C PHE A 108 -13.28 -17.93 24.82
N LEU A 109 -14.17 -16.96 25.11
CA LEU A 109 -15.53 -17.22 25.56
C LEU A 109 -16.35 -17.94 24.48
N ILE A 110 -16.32 -17.46 23.23
CA ILE A 110 -17.05 -18.07 22.12
C ILE A 110 -16.53 -19.48 21.85
N GLY A 111 -15.21 -19.68 21.81
CA GLY A 111 -14.60 -21.00 21.60
C GLY A 111 -14.96 -22.00 22.69
N SER A 112 -14.91 -21.56 23.96
CA SER A 112 -15.27 -22.39 25.11
C SER A 112 -16.76 -22.74 25.11
N ILE A 113 -17.64 -21.75 24.92
CA ILE A 113 -19.10 -21.95 24.88
C ILE A 113 -19.49 -22.83 23.70
N GLY A 114 -18.93 -22.59 22.51
CA GLY A 114 -19.18 -23.40 21.32
C GLY A 114 -18.79 -24.86 21.51
N THR A 115 -17.65 -25.09 22.17
CA THR A 115 -17.20 -26.46 22.50
C THR A 115 -18.13 -27.13 23.51
N VAL A 116 -18.58 -26.41 24.54
CA VAL A 116 -19.55 -26.94 25.52
C VAL A 116 -20.87 -27.29 24.85
N LEU A 117 -21.39 -26.45 23.96
CA LEU A 117 -22.61 -26.71 23.20
C LEU A 117 -22.45 -27.95 22.30
N ALA A 118 -21.34 -28.04 21.55
CA ALA A 118 -21.05 -29.20 20.70
C ALA A 118 -20.94 -30.51 21.51
N ALA A 119 -20.28 -30.46 22.67
CA ALA A 119 -20.14 -31.61 23.56
C ALA A 119 -21.48 -32.10 24.13
N ARG A 120 -22.44 -31.18 24.37
CA ARG A 120 -23.80 -31.54 24.80
C ARG A 120 -24.60 -32.25 23.70
N LEU A 121 -24.37 -31.91 22.43
CA LEU A 121 -25.01 -32.61 21.30
C LEU A 121 -24.52 -34.06 21.14
N VAL A 122 -23.24 -34.31 21.43
CA VAL A 122 -22.60 -35.64 21.32
C VAL A 122 -22.73 -36.46 22.62
N GLN A 123 -23.43 -35.93 23.64
CA GLN A 123 -23.59 -36.57 24.97
C GLN A 123 -22.25 -36.93 25.64
N ALA A 124 -21.23 -36.09 25.47
CA ALA A 124 -19.93 -36.30 26.07
C ALA A 124 -19.95 -36.14 27.61
N THR A 125 -19.01 -36.79 28.29
CA THR A 125 -18.86 -36.66 29.75
C THR A 125 -18.39 -35.26 30.14
N LEU A 126 -18.71 -34.84 31.37
CA LEU A 126 -18.39 -33.49 31.85
C LEU A 126 -16.87 -33.23 31.85
N SER A 127 -16.07 -34.21 32.27
CA SER A 127 -14.61 -34.10 32.36
C SER A 127 -13.94 -33.90 31.00
N THR A 128 -14.40 -34.63 29.97
CA THR A 128 -13.87 -34.49 28.61
C THR A 128 -14.27 -33.15 27.99
N THR A 129 -15.51 -32.70 28.25
CA THR A 129 -16.01 -31.41 27.79
C THR A 129 -15.18 -30.24 28.28
N ILE A 130 -14.83 -30.21 29.57
CA ILE A 130 -14.03 -29.11 30.16
C ILE A 130 -12.63 -29.06 29.55
N LEU A 131 -11.99 -30.22 29.38
CA LEU A 131 -10.64 -30.31 28.81
C LEU A 131 -10.62 -29.81 27.35
N PHE A 132 -11.56 -30.28 26.52
CA PHE A 132 -11.64 -29.82 25.13
C PHE A 132 -12.05 -28.35 25.02
N ALA A 133 -12.95 -27.86 25.87
CA ALA A 133 -13.34 -26.45 25.87
C ALA A 133 -12.17 -25.54 26.22
N ALA A 134 -11.35 -25.92 27.21
CA ALA A 134 -10.13 -25.19 27.54
C ALA A 134 -9.12 -25.25 26.39
N LEU A 135 -8.89 -26.43 25.81
CA LEU A 135 -7.89 -26.62 24.75
C LEU A 135 -8.27 -25.86 23.46
N ILE A 136 -9.52 -25.98 23.01
CA ILE A 136 -10.02 -25.27 21.82
C ILE A 136 -10.12 -23.76 22.10
N GLY A 137 -10.60 -23.36 23.28
CA GLY A 137 -10.67 -21.96 23.69
C GLY A 137 -9.29 -21.30 23.69
N ILE A 138 -8.29 -21.93 24.30
CA ILE A 138 -6.90 -21.45 24.29
C ILE A 138 -6.34 -21.45 22.87
N GLY A 139 -6.53 -22.52 22.09
CA GLY A 139 -6.05 -22.63 20.72
C GLY A 139 -6.56 -21.51 19.82
N LEU A 140 -7.88 -21.25 19.83
CA LEU A 140 -8.48 -20.15 19.07
C LEU A 140 -7.99 -18.79 19.53
N THR A 141 -7.78 -18.61 20.84
CA THR A 141 -7.24 -17.37 21.41
C THR A 141 -5.81 -17.11 20.94
N VAL A 142 -4.96 -18.14 20.92
CA VAL A 142 -3.58 -18.04 20.40
C VAL A 142 -3.59 -17.65 18.93
N VAL A 143 -4.43 -18.32 18.11
CA VAL A 143 -4.57 -17.99 16.69
C VAL A 143 -5.04 -16.54 16.50
N CYS A 144 -6.04 -16.10 17.25
CA CYS A 144 -6.52 -14.72 17.23
C CYS A 144 -5.41 -13.72 17.61
N GLY A 145 -4.62 -14.03 18.64
CA GLY A 145 -3.50 -13.20 19.08
C GLY A 145 -2.41 -13.06 18.03
N VAL A 146 -2.08 -14.15 17.35
CA VAL A 146 -1.12 -14.13 16.22
C VAL A 146 -1.67 -13.27 15.08
N ILE A 147 -2.95 -13.39 14.74
CA ILE A 147 -3.58 -12.57 13.70
C ILE A 147 -3.46 -11.08 14.06
N PHE A 148 -3.83 -10.67 15.27
CA PHE A 148 -3.72 -9.27 15.70
C PHE A 148 -2.27 -8.77 15.79
N ALA A 149 -1.32 -9.64 16.11
CA ALA A 149 0.10 -9.27 16.14
C ALA A 149 0.68 -9.08 14.72
N VAL A 150 0.27 -9.92 13.76
CA VAL A 150 0.77 -9.89 12.38
C VAL A 150 0.03 -8.87 11.52
N TYR A 151 -1.24 -8.58 11.83
CA TYR A 151 -2.07 -7.62 11.09
C TYR A 151 -1.36 -6.27 10.78
N PRO A 152 -0.80 -5.53 11.75
CA PRO A 152 -0.16 -4.25 11.46
C PRO A 152 1.04 -4.40 10.54
N ALA A 153 1.83 -5.48 10.67
CA ALA A 153 2.94 -5.76 9.76
C ALA A 153 2.47 -6.00 8.30
N THR A 154 1.35 -6.70 8.10
CA THR A 154 0.79 -6.91 6.75
C THR A 154 0.32 -5.61 6.12
N VAL A 155 -0.31 -4.73 6.89
CA VAL A 155 -0.75 -3.41 6.42
C VAL A 155 0.46 -2.53 6.08
N VAL A 156 1.49 -2.54 6.92
CA VAL A 156 2.77 -1.87 6.66
C VAL A 156 3.39 -2.36 5.36
N SER A 157 3.47 -3.68 5.14
CA SER A 157 4.02 -4.25 3.93
C SER A 157 3.23 -3.81 2.69
N LYS A 158 1.91 -3.93 2.71
CA LYS A 158 1.03 -3.50 1.62
C LYS A 158 1.23 -2.02 1.29
N ARG A 159 1.30 -1.17 2.31
CA ARG A 159 1.55 0.27 2.14
C ARG A 159 2.94 0.54 1.57
N SER A 160 3.96 -0.17 2.01
CA SER A 160 5.33 -0.04 1.47
C SER A 160 5.37 -0.35 -0.03
N HIS A 161 4.69 -1.42 -0.47
CA HIS A 161 4.56 -1.78 -1.88
C HIS A 161 3.80 -0.72 -2.68
N GLN A 162 2.70 -0.19 -2.15
CA GLN A 162 1.96 0.91 -2.80
C GLN A 162 2.83 2.15 -2.96
N ILE A 163 3.55 2.55 -1.91
CA ILE A 163 4.49 3.68 -1.99
C ILE A 163 5.54 3.42 -3.06
N LYS A 164 6.18 2.24 -3.05
CA LYS A 164 7.22 1.87 -4.03
C LYS A 164 6.73 2.00 -5.48
N ASN A 165 5.50 1.59 -5.75
CA ASN A 165 4.91 1.64 -7.09
C ASN A 165 4.59 3.08 -7.56
N ASP A 166 4.14 3.94 -6.64
CA ASP A 166 3.77 5.32 -6.96
C ASP A 166 4.98 6.28 -6.97
N LEU A 167 6.03 5.93 -6.22
CA LEU A 167 7.20 6.76 -5.95
C LEU A 167 7.89 7.35 -7.20
N PRO A 168 8.26 6.58 -8.24
CA PRO A 168 8.96 7.13 -9.40
C PRO A 168 8.14 8.23 -10.10
N PHE A 169 6.82 8.07 -10.18
CA PHE A 169 5.94 9.04 -10.83
C PHE A 169 5.75 10.29 -9.98
N ALA A 170 5.62 10.12 -8.66
CA ALA A 170 5.54 11.25 -7.74
C ALA A 170 6.83 12.09 -7.74
N ILE A 171 8.01 11.46 -7.82
CA ILE A 171 9.28 12.19 -7.88
C ILE A 171 9.42 12.96 -9.20
N ILE A 172 8.99 12.38 -10.34
CA ILE A 172 8.93 13.11 -11.62
C ILE A 172 8.02 14.33 -11.49
N HIS A 173 6.84 14.17 -10.88
CA HIS A 173 5.94 15.29 -10.66
C HIS A 173 6.61 16.38 -9.77
N MET A 174 7.24 16.00 -8.65
CA MET A 174 8.00 16.95 -7.83
C MET A 174 9.14 17.64 -8.60
N SER A 175 9.88 16.90 -9.43
CA SER A 175 11.01 17.45 -10.20
C SER A 175 10.57 18.47 -11.24
N THR A 176 9.41 18.25 -11.87
CA THR A 176 8.82 19.24 -12.80
C THR A 176 8.39 20.52 -12.07
N ILE A 177 7.80 20.40 -10.89
CA ILE A 177 7.40 21.55 -10.07
C ILE A 177 8.63 22.31 -9.58
N ALA A 178 9.63 21.64 -9.01
CA ALA A 178 10.91 22.27 -8.64
C ALA A 178 11.60 22.90 -9.85
N GLY A 179 11.45 22.28 -11.03
CA GLY A 179 11.96 22.77 -12.31
C GLY A 179 11.42 24.15 -12.71
N SER A 180 10.19 24.47 -12.28
CA SER A 180 9.52 25.75 -12.51
C SER A 180 9.97 26.88 -11.58
N GLY A 181 10.79 26.57 -10.56
CA GLY A 181 11.21 27.54 -9.53
C GLY A 181 10.15 27.79 -8.45
N ALA A 182 9.11 26.96 -8.39
CA ALA A 182 8.12 27.02 -7.31
C ALA A 182 8.75 26.71 -5.95
N GLU A 183 8.16 27.26 -4.89
CA GLU A 183 8.57 26.98 -3.51
C GLU A 183 8.50 25.47 -3.20
N PRO A 184 9.46 24.90 -2.45
CA PRO A 184 9.48 23.46 -2.14
C PRO A 184 8.16 22.93 -1.55
N MET A 185 7.49 23.74 -0.72
CA MET A 185 6.20 23.39 -0.13
C MET A 185 5.07 23.23 -1.17
N ALA A 186 5.16 23.95 -2.30
CA ALA A 186 4.17 23.85 -3.37
C ALA A 186 4.16 22.47 -4.03
N MET A 187 5.29 21.76 -4.04
CA MET A 187 5.38 20.41 -4.59
C MET A 187 4.45 19.44 -3.86
N PHE A 188 4.47 19.46 -2.52
CA PHE A 188 3.62 18.58 -1.70
C PHE A 188 2.13 18.95 -1.80
N LYS A 189 1.82 20.25 -1.91
CA LYS A 189 0.43 20.71 -2.12
C LYS A 189 -0.12 20.25 -3.49
N LEU A 190 0.68 20.35 -4.55
CA LEU A 190 0.28 19.94 -5.89
C LEU A 190 0.18 18.42 -6.02
N LEU A 191 1.12 17.67 -5.41
CA LEU A 191 1.04 16.22 -5.31
C LEU A 191 -0.25 15.77 -4.61
N LEU A 192 -0.62 16.42 -3.51
CA LEU A 192 -1.85 16.11 -2.77
C LEU A 192 -3.11 16.38 -3.61
N ASN A 193 -3.12 17.51 -4.33
CA ASN A 193 -4.26 17.91 -5.17
C ASN A 193 -4.44 17.02 -6.40
N ALA A 194 -3.37 16.42 -6.93
CA ALA A 194 -3.45 15.49 -8.05
C ALA A 194 -4.25 14.22 -7.68
N ASN A 195 -4.16 13.77 -6.43
CA ASN A 195 -4.86 12.59 -5.92
C ASN A 195 -4.61 11.30 -6.74
N GLU A 196 -3.46 11.20 -7.41
CA GLU A 196 -3.07 10.05 -8.23
C GLU A 196 -2.24 9.02 -7.44
N TYR A 197 -1.49 9.48 -6.43
CA TYR A 197 -0.50 8.66 -5.70
C TYR A 197 -1.03 8.20 -4.34
N LYS A 198 -1.94 7.22 -4.36
CA LYS A 198 -2.64 6.73 -3.15
C LYS A 198 -1.70 6.23 -2.07
N GLY A 199 -0.58 5.59 -2.42
CA GLY A 199 0.41 5.11 -1.45
C GLY A 199 1.05 6.25 -0.66
N LEU A 200 1.26 7.39 -1.32
CA LEU A 200 1.93 8.58 -0.78
C LEU A 200 0.97 9.59 -0.14
N ASP A 201 -0.32 9.56 -0.49
CA ASP A 201 -1.34 10.52 -0.02
C ASP A 201 -1.27 10.77 1.49
N SER A 202 -1.24 9.69 2.28
CA SER A 202 -1.17 9.79 3.74
C SER A 202 0.09 10.48 4.26
N ASP A 203 1.26 10.26 3.64
CA ASP A 203 2.51 10.92 4.05
C ASP A 203 2.55 12.38 3.57
N VAL A 204 2.16 12.63 2.32
CA VAL A 204 2.11 13.99 1.74
C VAL A 204 1.11 14.85 2.51
N LYS A 205 -0.07 14.33 2.84
CA LYS A 205 -1.07 15.02 3.67
C LYS A 205 -0.52 15.35 5.06
N ARG A 206 0.26 14.46 5.67
CA ARG A 206 0.93 14.73 6.96
C ARG A 206 1.96 15.84 6.84
N ILE A 207 2.80 15.83 5.81
CA ILE A 207 3.77 16.91 5.54
C ILE A 207 3.04 18.25 5.42
N VAL A 208 2.00 18.30 4.57
CA VAL A 208 1.21 19.52 4.35
C VAL A 208 0.55 20.01 5.64
N ASN A 209 0.00 19.10 6.44
CA ASN A 209 -0.63 19.43 7.71
C ASN A 209 0.38 19.90 8.77
N TYR A 210 1.55 19.28 8.90
CA TYR A 210 2.59 19.71 9.84
C TYR A 210 2.99 21.16 9.62
N VAL A 211 3.16 21.56 8.37
CA VAL A 211 3.52 22.95 8.03
C VAL A 211 2.31 23.89 8.19
N ASN A 212 1.17 23.58 7.58
CA ASN A 212 0.04 24.53 7.52
C ASN A 212 -0.76 24.63 8.83
N LEU A 213 -0.86 23.54 9.61
CA LEU A 213 -1.70 23.49 10.81
C LEU A 213 -0.87 23.58 12.09
N PHE A 214 0.29 22.93 12.12
CA PHE A 214 1.13 22.85 13.31
C PHE A 214 2.31 23.83 13.30
N GLY A 215 2.49 24.59 12.20
CA GLY A 215 3.52 25.61 12.08
C GLY A 215 4.95 25.07 12.04
N TYR A 216 5.13 23.78 11.69
CA TYR A 216 6.46 23.19 11.59
C TYR A 216 7.19 23.79 10.38
N ASP A 217 8.50 23.96 10.49
CA ASP A 217 9.32 24.19 9.30
C ASP A 217 9.29 22.94 8.40
N LEU A 218 9.49 23.16 7.09
CA LEU A 218 9.39 22.09 6.11
C LEU A 218 10.41 20.97 6.39
N SER A 219 11.63 21.30 6.77
CA SER A 219 12.68 20.32 7.07
C SER A 219 12.30 19.40 8.25
N THR A 220 11.75 19.97 9.32
CA THR A 220 11.25 19.22 10.49
C THR A 220 10.03 18.36 10.12
N ALA A 221 9.12 18.88 9.32
CA ALA A 221 7.96 18.13 8.83
C ALA A 221 8.41 16.91 7.98
N LEU A 222 9.38 17.10 7.08
CA LEU A 222 9.94 16.03 6.26
C LEU A 222 10.67 14.98 7.10
N LYS A 223 11.53 15.39 8.06
CA LYS A 223 12.21 14.48 8.99
C LYS A 223 11.22 13.66 9.84
N THR A 224 10.15 14.31 10.30
CA THR A 224 9.08 13.65 11.08
C THR A 224 8.39 12.57 10.27
N VAL A 225 8.02 12.86 9.02
CA VAL A 225 7.37 11.88 8.14
C VAL A 225 8.35 10.79 7.70
N ALA A 226 9.60 11.14 7.39
CA ALA A 226 10.67 10.20 7.04
C ALA A 226 10.96 9.18 8.16
N SER A 227 10.78 9.54 9.43
CA SER A 227 10.91 8.62 10.57
C SER A 227 9.77 7.60 10.71
N THR A 228 8.65 7.83 10.01
CA THR A 228 7.41 7.04 10.17
C THR A 228 6.89 6.47 8.85
N THR A 229 7.62 6.58 7.75
CA THR A 229 7.30 5.90 6.49
C THR A 229 7.81 4.46 6.50
N PRO A 230 7.05 3.49 5.97
CA PRO A 230 7.49 2.11 5.83
C PRO A 230 8.43 1.89 4.64
N SER A 231 8.50 2.84 3.69
CA SER A 231 9.34 2.71 2.50
C SER A 231 10.70 3.37 2.71
N LYS A 232 11.77 2.57 2.59
CA LYS A 232 13.15 3.07 2.67
C LYS A 232 13.45 4.08 1.56
N GLN A 233 13.04 3.80 0.32
CA GLN A 233 13.26 4.71 -0.80
C GLN A 233 12.56 6.06 -0.57
N TRP A 234 11.33 6.06 -0.04
CA TRP A 234 10.64 7.31 0.28
C TRP A 234 11.32 8.09 1.41
N LYS A 235 11.81 7.38 2.43
CA LYS A 235 12.62 7.98 3.50
C LYS A 235 13.88 8.65 2.95
N ASP A 236 14.58 8.00 2.04
CA ASP A 236 15.82 8.51 1.43
C ASP A 236 15.53 9.77 0.58
N VAL A 237 14.41 9.78 -0.15
CA VAL A 237 13.94 10.96 -0.90
C VAL A 237 13.63 12.13 0.04
N LEU A 238 12.82 11.93 1.07
CA LEU A 238 12.47 12.99 2.03
C LEU A 238 13.71 13.54 2.76
N THR A 239 14.64 12.65 3.13
CA THR A 239 15.90 13.03 3.79
C THR A 239 16.77 13.84 2.84
N GLY A 240 16.92 13.41 1.59
CA GLY A 240 17.72 14.15 0.61
C GLY A 240 17.10 15.49 0.20
N ILE A 241 15.77 15.61 0.14
CA ILE A 241 15.09 16.91 0.01
C ILE A 241 15.48 17.82 1.18
N THR A 242 15.41 17.29 2.41
CA THR A 242 15.74 18.06 3.62
C THR A 242 17.19 18.54 3.60
N THR A 243 18.14 17.63 3.33
CA THR A 243 19.57 17.97 3.24
C THR A 243 19.84 18.99 2.13
N THR A 244 19.16 18.90 0.99
CA THR A 244 19.33 19.85 -0.12
C THR A 244 18.83 21.23 0.26
N ILE A 245 17.70 21.33 0.98
CA ILE A 245 17.18 22.60 1.48
C ILE A 245 18.12 23.19 2.55
N GLU A 246 18.56 22.39 3.52
CA GLU A 246 19.42 22.84 4.63
C GLU A 246 20.82 23.28 4.17
N SER A 247 21.35 22.65 3.11
CA SER A 247 22.65 23.02 2.53
C SER A 247 22.58 24.15 1.50
N GLY A 248 21.38 24.65 1.16
CA GLY A 248 21.18 25.64 0.09
C GLY A 248 21.47 25.10 -1.32
N GLY A 249 21.41 23.77 -1.49
CA GLY A 249 21.64 23.09 -2.76
C GLY A 249 20.47 23.26 -3.75
N SER A 250 20.69 22.82 -5.00
CA SER A 250 19.66 22.86 -6.04
C SER A 250 18.69 21.68 -5.90
N LEU A 251 17.50 21.96 -5.36
CA LEU A 251 16.43 20.98 -5.24
C LEU A 251 15.99 20.43 -6.62
N LYS A 252 16.06 21.27 -7.66
CA LYS A 252 15.77 20.88 -9.04
C LYS A 252 16.72 19.78 -9.54
N SER A 253 18.03 19.95 -9.35
CA SER A 253 19.00 18.93 -9.82
C SER A 253 18.90 17.65 -8.99
N TYR A 254 18.70 17.77 -7.68
CA TYR A 254 18.50 16.62 -6.80
C TYR A 254 17.27 15.80 -7.22
N LEU A 255 16.10 16.42 -7.34
CA LEU A 255 14.86 15.72 -7.71
C LEU A 255 14.90 15.16 -9.13
N ARG A 256 15.61 15.83 -10.06
CA ARG A 256 15.78 15.31 -11.42
C ARG A 256 16.63 14.03 -11.43
N SER A 257 17.78 14.04 -10.75
CA SER A 257 18.62 12.85 -10.61
C SER A 257 17.85 11.72 -9.93
N MET A 258 17.17 12.02 -8.83
CA MET A 258 16.39 11.04 -8.09
C MET A 258 15.21 10.47 -8.90
N ALA A 259 14.57 11.30 -9.75
CA ALA A 259 13.54 10.85 -10.67
C ALA A 259 14.08 9.84 -11.69
N ASP A 260 15.23 10.17 -12.30
CA ASP A 260 15.88 9.30 -13.28
C ASP A 260 16.31 7.97 -12.63
N ASP A 261 16.95 8.03 -11.45
CA ASP A 261 17.40 6.85 -10.69
C ASP A 261 16.23 5.94 -10.31
N THR A 262 15.16 6.51 -9.74
CA THR A 262 14.00 5.74 -9.30
C THR A 262 13.22 5.16 -10.48
N MET A 263 13.07 5.92 -11.57
CA MET A 263 12.41 5.44 -12.79
C MET A 263 13.21 4.33 -13.49
N ASN A 264 14.53 4.43 -13.51
CA ASN A 264 15.40 3.38 -14.06
C ASN A 264 15.31 2.10 -13.23
N ALA A 265 15.37 2.21 -11.90
CA ALA A 265 15.17 1.07 -11.00
C ALA A 265 13.79 0.42 -11.21
N TYR A 266 12.75 1.23 -11.35
CA TYR A 266 11.39 0.77 -11.61
C TYR A 266 11.23 0.02 -12.93
N ARG A 267 11.81 0.55 -14.02
CA ARG A 267 11.82 -0.10 -15.33
C ARG A 267 12.58 -1.42 -15.31
N LEU A 268 13.72 -1.47 -14.60
CA LEU A 268 14.51 -2.68 -14.45
C LEU A 268 13.73 -3.76 -13.69
N GLU A 269 13.06 -3.40 -12.59
CA GLU A 269 12.23 -4.32 -11.82
C GLU A 269 11.06 -4.87 -12.66
N ARG A 270 10.35 -4.00 -13.39
CA ARG A 270 9.29 -4.43 -14.32
C ARG A 270 9.83 -5.34 -15.42
N LYS A 271 11.01 -5.04 -15.97
CA LYS A 271 11.63 -5.88 -17.02
C LYS A 271 11.93 -7.28 -16.48
N LYS A 272 12.54 -7.37 -15.30
CA LYS A 272 12.81 -8.66 -14.62
C LYS A 272 11.52 -9.44 -14.36
N TYR A 273 10.45 -8.74 -13.96
CA TYR A 273 9.14 -9.36 -13.76
C TYR A 273 8.57 -9.95 -15.05
N ILE A 274 8.63 -9.20 -16.16
CA ILE A 274 8.19 -9.69 -17.49
C ILE A 274 9.02 -10.87 -17.95
N GLU A 275 10.34 -10.84 -17.77
CA GLU A 275 11.24 -11.95 -18.11
C GLU A 275 10.94 -13.20 -17.30
N THR A 276 10.60 -13.03 -16.02
CA THR A 276 10.15 -14.12 -15.13
C THR A 276 8.82 -14.71 -15.63
N LEU A 277 7.86 -13.87 -16.01
CA LEU A 277 6.60 -14.32 -16.59
C LEU A 277 6.78 -15.03 -17.93
N ALA A 278 7.70 -14.55 -18.77
CA ALA A 278 8.06 -15.22 -20.03
C ALA A 278 8.64 -16.61 -19.76
N THR A 279 9.55 -16.73 -18.80
CA THR A 279 10.11 -18.02 -18.36
C THR A 279 9.01 -18.98 -17.90
N TYR A 280 8.01 -18.51 -17.16
CA TYR A 280 6.87 -19.35 -16.75
C TYR A 280 5.97 -19.74 -17.91
N SER A 281 5.78 -18.85 -18.90
CA SER A 281 5.07 -19.15 -20.15
C SER A 281 5.79 -20.23 -20.96
N ASP A 282 7.12 -20.19 -21.03
CA ASP A 282 7.91 -21.20 -21.74
C ASP A 282 7.80 -22.57 -21.05
N ILE A 283 7.88 -22.61 -19.72
CA ILE A 283 7.66 -23.85 -18.94
C ILE A 283 6.25 -24.39 -19.18
N TYR A 284 5.22 -23.53 -19.19
CA TYR A 284 3.85 -23.93 -19.45
C TYR A 284 3.68 -24.56 -20.85
N THR A 285 4.19 -23.89 -21.89
CA THR A 285 4.07 -24.40 -23.27
C THR A 285 4.87 -25.69 -23.47
N ALA A 286 6.04 -25.84 -22.87
CA ALA A 286 6.85 -27.05 -22.97
C ALA A 286 6.22 -28.24 -22.21
N VAL A 287 5.86 -28.04 -20.94
CA VAL A 287 5.46 -29.13 -20.03
C VAL A 287 3.97 -29.45 -20.09
N LEU A 288 3.11 -28.44 -20.28
CA LEU A 288 1.65 -28.63 -20.23
C LEU A 288 1.00 -28.70 -21.61
N ILE A 289 1.69 -28.30 -22.68
CA ILE A 289 1.19 -28.39 -24.06
C ILE A 289 2.02 -29.39 -24.88
N ALA A 290 3.30 -29.13 -25.08
CA ALA A 290 4.13 -29.93 -25.97
C ALA A 290 4.34 -31.36 -25.47
N ALA A 291 4.68 -31.54 -24.18
CA ALA A 291 4.90 -32.88 -23.62
C ALA A 291 3.63 -33.77 -23.64
N PRO A 292 2.43 -33.30 -23.23
CA PRO A 292 1.21 -34.08 -23.38
C PRO A 292 0.84 -34.36 -24.83
N LEU A 293 1.06 -33.41 -25.74
CA LEU A 293 0.82 -33.63 -27.17
C LEU A 293 1.72 -34.74 -27.71
N LEU A 294 3.03 -34.67 -27.44
CA LEU A 294 3.97 -35.73 -27.83
C LEU A 294 3.62 -37.07 -27.19
N PHE A 295 3.21 -37.06 -25.92
CA PHE A 295 2.76 -38.26 -25.22
C PHE A 295 1.54 -38.89 -25.92
N ILE A 296 0.53 -38.11 -26.28
CA ILE A 296 -0.66 -38.62 -26.98
C ILE A 296 -0.32 -39.09 -28.40
N VAL A 297 0.53 -38.37 -29.13
CA VAL A 297 0.95 -38.76 -30.50
C VAL A 297 1.74 -40.07 -30.48
N THR A 298 2.68 -40.23 -29.54
CA THR A 298 3.47 -41.48 -29.42
C THR A 298 2.58 -42.66 -29.06
N LEU A 299 1.63 -42.50 -28.14
CA LEU A 299 0.62 -43.52 -27.86
C LEU A 299 -0.21 -43.84 -29.11
N ALA A 300 -0.66 -42.84 -29.87
CA ALA A 300 -1.44 -43.08 -31.08
C ALA A 300 -0.68 -43.95 -32.10
N ILE A 301 0.63 -43.72 -32.29
CA ILE A 301 1.47 -44.52 -33.18
C ILE A 301 1.58 -45.98 -32.68
N ILE A 302 1.83 -46.19 -31.38
CA ILE A 302 1.95 -47.53 -30.80
C ILE A 302 0.63 -48.31 -30.90
N ASN A 303 -0.51 -47.61 -30.74
CA ASN A 303 -1.83 -48.21 -30.89
C ASN A 303 -2.06 -48.76 -32.31
N ILE A 304 -1.62 -48.03 -33.34
CA ILE A 304 -1.73 -48.46 -34.74
C ILE A 304 -0.88 -49.71 -35.00
N LEU A 305 0.30 -49.81 -34.38
CA LEU A 305 1.19 -50.96 -34.50
C LEU A 305 0.73 -52.18 -33.67
N GLY A 306 -0.40 -52.09 -32.98
CA GLY A 306 -0.95 -53.16 -32.15
C GLY A 306 -0.14 -53.45 -30.89
N GLY A 307 0.69 -52.50 -30.45
CA GLY A 307 1.54 -52.66 -29.27
C GLY A 307 0.77 -52.52 -27.95
N THR A 308 1.20 -53.26 -26.93
CA THR A 308 0.84 -52.97 -25.52
C THR A 308 2.06 -52.39 -24.81
N ILE A 309 1.84 -51.49 -23.86
CA ILE A 309 2.93 -50.85 -23.11
C ILE A 309 2.83 -51.30 -21.66
N GLY A 310 3.81 -52.05 -21.19
CA GLY A 310 3.87 -52.53 -19.80
C GLY A 310 2.66 -53.38 -19.38
N GLY A 311 2.05 -54.13 -20.30
CA GLY A 311 0.87 -54.97 -20.05
C GLY A 311 -0.48 -54.23 -20.07
N PHE A 312 -0.48 -52.90 -20.26
CA PHE A 312 -1.70 -52.12 -20.40
C PHE A 312 -2.03 -51.84 -21.88
N SER A 313 -3.33 -51.79 -22.18
CA SER A 313 -3.80 -51.35 -23.50
C SER A 313 -3.51 -49.86 -23.68
N VAL A 314 -3.10 -49.48 -24.89
CA VAL A 314 -2.75 -48.09 -25.22
C VAL A 314 -3.95 -47.15 -25.02
N ASN A 315 -5.17 -47.64 -25.29
CA ASN A 315 -6.40 -46.88 -25.03
C ASN A 315 -6.61 -46.58 -23.54
N THR A 316 -6.27 -47.52 -22.65
CA THR A 316 -6.32 -47.31 -21.20
C THR A 316 -5.30 -46.25 -20.76
N LEU A 317 -4.06 -46.33 -21.26
CA LEU A 317 -3.02 -45.34 -20.97
C LEU A 317 -3.38 -43.94 -21.49
N ALA A 318 -3.94 -43.84 -22.71
CA ALA A 318 -4.36 -42.57 -23.28
C ALA A 318 -5.49 -41.94 -22.46
N LYS A 319 -6.51 -42.72 -22.07
CA LYS A 319 -7.60 -42.24 -21.19
C LYS A 319 -7.08 -41.80 -19.83
N ALA A 320 -6.19 -42.58 -19.20
CA ALA A 320 -5.58 -42.20 -17.93
C ALA A 320 -4.75 -40.91 -18.06
N GLY A 321 -3.97 -40.79 -19.15
CA GLY A 321 -3.21 -39.58 -19.47
C GLY A 321 -4.10 -38.34 -19.59
N THR A 322 -5.15 -38.43 -20.40
CA THR A 322 -6.04 -37.30 -20.67
C THR A 322 -6.92 -36.93 -19.48
N TYR A 323 -7.49 -37.90 -18.76
CA TYR A 323 -8.46 -37.63 -17.69
C TYR A 323 -7.83 -37.48 -16.30
N ILE A 324 -6.61 -37.97 -16.09
CA ILE A 324 -5.95 -37.92 -14.78
C ILE A 324 -4.68 -37.07 -14.85
N VAL A 325 -3.75 -37.45 -15.72
CA VAL A 325 -2.40 -36.85 -15.73
C VAL A 325 -2.43 -35.38 -16.16
N ILE A 326 -3.11 -35.05 -17.26
CA ILE A 326 -3.20 -33.67 -17.76
C ILE A 326 -3.89 -32.73 -16.75
N PRO A 327 -5.08 -33.05 -16.19
CA PRO A 327 -5.71 -32.22 -15.17
C PRO A 327 -4.85 -32.07 -13.92
N PHE A 328 -4.20 -33.15 -13.47
CA PHE A 328 -3.30 -33.11 -12.33
C PHE A 328 -2.12 -32.16 -12.56
N LEU A 329 -1.46 -32.25 -13.73
CA LEU A 329 -0.38 -31.35 -14.11
C LEU A 329 -0.83 -29.88 -14.15
N ASN A 330 -2.04 -29.60 -14.65
CA ASN A 330 -2.59 -28.25 -14.65
C ASN A 330 -2.84 -27.73 -13.23
N VAL A 331 -3.44 -28.52 -12.35
CA VAL A 331 -3.65 -28.15 -10.94
C VAL A 331 -2.31 -27.92 -10.24
N ALA A 332 -1.34 -28.82 -10.44
CA ALA A 332 0.00 -28.68 -9.89
C ALA A 332 0.69 -27.40 -10.37
N PHE A 333 0.54 -27.03 -11.65
CA PHE A 333 1.11 -25.81 -12.20
C PHE A 333 0.44 -24.54 -11.66
N ILE A 334 -0.88 -24.55 -11.47
CA ILE A 334 -1.60 -23.44 -10.83
C ILE A 334 -1.11 -23.23 -9.39
N LEU A 335 -0.93 -24.32 -8.63
CA LEU A 335 -0.39 -24.25 -7.28
C LEU A 335 1.04 -23.72 -7.24
N PHE A 336 1.89 -24.20 -8.17
CA PHE A 336 3.25 -23.70 -8.35
C PHE A 336 3.29 -22.19 -8.58
N LEU A 337 2.44 -21.67 -9.48
CA LEU A 337 2.36 -20.22 -9.74
C LEU A 337 1.88 -19.42 -8.52
N ASN A 338 0.99 -19.97 -7.71
CA ASN A 338 0.46 -19.30 -6.52
C ASN A 338 1.53 -19.20 -5.41
N ILE A 339 2.39 -20.21 -5.27
CA ILE A 339 3.48 -20.20 -4.28
C ILE A 339 4.56 -19.17 -4.67
N ILE A 340 4.81 -19.01 -5.96
CA ILE A 340 5.93 -18.20 -6.48
C ILE A 340 5.56 -16.73 -6.69
N ASN A 341 4.29 -16.41 -6.93
CA ASN A 341 3.79 -15.05 -6.95
C ASN A 341 2.93 -14.76 -5.70
N PRO A 342 3.53 -14.62 -4.50
CA PRO A 342 2.78 -14.37 -3.27
C PRO A 342 2.19 -12.95 -3.20
N ASP A 343 2.52 -12.04 -4.11
CA ASP A 343 2.14 -10.62 -4.07
C ASP A 343 0.73 -10.32 -4.64
N LYS A 344 -0.20 -11.28 -4.60
CA LYS A 344 -1.63 -11.01 -4.81
C LYS A 344 -2.36 -10.68 -3.50
#